data_AF-A0A507BDN4-F1
#
_entry.id   AF-A0A507BDN4-F1
#
_cell.length_a   1.000
_cell.length_b   1.000
_cell.length_c   1.000
_cell.angle_alpha   90.00
_cell.angle_beta   90.00
_cell.angle_gamma   90.00
#
_symmetry.space_group_name_H-M   'P 1'
#
loop_
_entity.id
_entity.type
_entity.pdbx_description
1 polymer ?
#
loop_
_entity_poly.entity_id
_entity_poly.type
_entity_poly.pdbx_seq_one_letter_code
_entity_poly.pdbx_strand_id
1 'polypeptide(L)'
;MVFVKWKYNAATTLATLEVTLTTSPTLSLSDPNATLDVTLTARIAEAAPDHQGEPVTFAVHRSAFEVFGDDEGGVDMFARGAFGTICGVDGEGQATGRKISLGFFRVNEIMRSDAADLRERGLTFLTVPGDGTEARATHRLGWERIFRHEETLSKADLRPGERFKMGVNDGYLGTSWWCFGDLEGDLAGKRFHQWTTDTFGEEKPDDEFVREGNWVLGRDPKFLHWTVHKDDERCSIFQIVE
;
A
#
# COMPACT_ATOMS: atom_id res chain seq x y z
N MET A 1 7.53 5.26 8.05
CA MET A 1 6.77 4.62 9.16
C MET A 1 6.65 3.16 8.80
N VAL A 2 6.90 2.26 9.75
CA VAL A 2 6.72 0.82 9.55
C VAL A 2 5.58 0.40 10.48
N PHE A 3 4.58 -0.29 9.95
CA PHE A 3 3.44 -0.72 10.74
C PHE A 3 3.84 -1.86 11.68
N VAL A 4 3.37 -1.77 12.93
CA VAL A 4 3.54 -2.84 13.91
C VAL A 4 2.71 -4.04 13.46
N LYS A 5 3.36 -5.18 13.28
CA LYS A 5 2.68 -6.44 12.97
C LYS A 5 2.29 -7.14 14.26
N TRP A 6 0.99 -7.14 14.53
CA TRP A 6 0.41 -7.94 15.60
C TRP A 6 0.38 -9.41 15.15
N LYS A 7 0.63 -10.33 16.09
CA LYS A 7 0.48 -11.76 15.80
C LYS A 7 -0.98 -12.04 15.46
N TYR A 8 -1.20 -12.76 14.35
CA TYR A 8 -2.54 -13.21 13.98
C TYR A 8 -3.19 -13.97 15.13
N ASN A 9 -4.44 -13.62 15.41
CA ASN A 9 -5.27 -14.28 16.40
C ASN A 9 -6.68 -14.42 15.84
N ALA A 10 -7.06 -15.63 15.44
CA ALA A 10 -8.37 -15.91 14.85
C ALA A 10 -9.55 -15.53 15.77
N ALA A 11 -9.37 -15.50 17.09
CA ALA A 11 -10.43 -15.15 18.03
C ALA A 11 -10.75 -13.66 18.07
N THR A 12 -9.84 -12.80 17.61
CA THR A 12 -9.99 -11.33 17.68
C THR A 12 -9.86 -10.65 16.32
N THR A 13 -9.35 -11.35 15.31
CA THR A 13 -9.22 -10.81 13.95
C THR A 13 -10.61 -10.69 13.34
N LEU A 14 -10.96 -9.49 12.89
CA LEU A 14 -12.26 -9.21 12.27
C LEU A 14 -12.21 -9.38 10.75
N ALA A 15 -11.07 -9.12 10.13
CA ALA A 15 -10.85 -9.37 8.72
C ALA A 15 -9.36 -9.66 8.43
N THR A 16 -9.11 -10.48 7.42
CA THR A 16 -7.79 -10.75 6.85
C THR A 16 -7.78 -10.27 5.41
N LEU A 17 -6.89 -9.31 5.11
CA LEU A 17 -6.62 -8.87 3.74
C LEU A 17 -5.43 -9.63 3.19
N GLU A 18 -5.65 -10.32 2.07
CA GLU A 18 -4.58 -10.90 1.27
C GLU A 18 -4.13 -9.89 0.21
N VAL A 19 -2.82 -9.74 0.09
CA VAL A 19 -2.17 -8.80 -0.82
C VAL A 19 -1.31 -9.55 -1.82
N THR A 20 -1.44 -9.19 -3.10
CA THR A 20 -0.59 -9.69 -4.18
C THR A 20 0.08 -8.53 -4.91
N LEU A 21 1.38 -8.68 -5.19
CA LEU A 21 2.19 -7.74 -5.95
C LEU A 21 2.35 -8.23 -7.39
N THR A 22 2.02 -7.38 -8.35
CA THR A 22 2.28 -7.61 -9.77
C THR A 22 3.01 -6.43 -10.40
N THR A 23 3.81 -6.68 -11.42
CA THR A 23 4.40 -5.64 -12.26
C THR A 23 3.93 -5.80 -13.70
N SER A 24 3.96 -4.72 -14.50
CA SER A 24 3.94 -4.87 -15.96
C SER A 24 5.02 -5.88 -16.36
N PRO A 25 4.73 -6.84 -17.27
CA PRO A 25 5.65 -7.94 -17.55
C PRO A 25 6.91 -7.46 -18.28
N THR A 26 6.86 -6.29 -18.90
CA THR A 26 7.94 -5.74 -19.70
C THR A 26 8.09 -4.24 -19.49
N LEU A 27 9.30 -3.75 -19.72
CA LEU A 27 9.64 -2.32 -19.74
C LEU A 27 10.51 -2.03 -20.98
N SER A 28 10.03 -1.19 -21.89
CA SER A 28 10.66 -0.95 -23.20
C SER A 28 11.73 0.16 -23.14
N LEU A 29 12.91 -0.12 -23.69
CA LEU A 29 14.02 0.83 -23.77
C LEU A 29 13.81 1.89 -24.86
N SER A 30 13.20 1.53 -25.99
CA SER A 30 12.94 2.43 -27.12
C SER A 30 11.88 3.48 -26.82
N ASP A 31 10.95 3.18 -25.92
CA ASP A 31 9.98 4.16 -25.44
C ASP A 31 10.56 5.00 -24.28
N PRO A 32 10.82 6.31 -24.48
CA PRO A 32 11.29 7.19 -23.40
C PRO A 32 10.23 7.42 -22.32
N ASN A 33 8.95 7.17 -22.62
CA ASN A 33 7.83 7.35 -21.69
C ASN A 33 7.33 6.02 -21.11
N ALA A 34 8.04 4.92 -21.34
CA ALA A 34 7.66 3.62 -20.79
C ALA A 34 7.59 3.68 -19.25
N THR A 35 6.56 3.06 -18.69
CA THR A 35 6.39 2.93 -17.25
C THR A 35 6.46 1.47 -16.82
N LEU A 36 7.12 1.23 -15.69
CA LEU A 36 6.96 0.00 -14.93
C LEU A 36 5.75 0.19 -14.01
N ASP A 37 4.65 -0.45 -14.34
CA ASP A 37 3.42 -0.38 -13.55
C ASP A 37 3.52 -1.41 -12.42
N VAL A 38 3.56 -0.95 -11.18
CA VAL A 38 3.67 -1.79 -9.98
C VAL A 38 2.31 -1.77 -9.28
N THR A 39 1.59 -2.88 -9.33
CA THR A 39 0.23 -2.98 -8.83
C THR A 39 0.18 -3.86 -7.59
N LEU A 40 -0.31 -3.28 -6.49
CA LEU A 40 -0.76 -4.03 -5.33
C LEU A 40 -2.26 -4.26 -5.47
N THR A 41 -2.64 -5.52 -5.31
CA THR A 41 -4.04 -5.93 -5.24
C THR A 41 -4.33 -6.39 -3.81
N ALA A 42 -5.48 -6.02 -3.28
CA ALA A 42 -5.96 -6.47 -1.98
C ALA A 42 -7.34 -7.10 -2.13
N ARG A 43 -7.55 -8.22 -1.45
CA ARG A 43 -8.86 -8.87 -1.33
C ARG A 43 -9.10 -9.34 0.10
N ILE A 44 -10.37 -9.46 0.48
CA ILE A 44 -10.74 -10.05 1.78
C ILE A 44 -10.60 -11.57 1.65
N ALA A 45 -9.62 -12.15 2.34
CA ALA A 45 -9.43 -13.60 2.39
C ALA A 45 -10.35 -14.25 3.41
N GLU A 46 -10.53 -13.59 4.56
CA GLU A 46 -11.37 -14.06 5.67
C GLU A 46 -12.01 -12.86 6.35
N ALA A 47 -13.24 -13.03 6.84
CA ALA A 47 -13.94 -12.07 7.68
C ALA A 47 -14.60 -12.81 8.86
N ALA A 48 -14.80 -12.13 9.98
CA ALA A 48 -15.57 -12.66 11.09
C ALA A 48 -17.01 -13.01 10.64
N PRO A 49 -17.69 -13.98 11.28
CA PRO A 49 -19.00 -14.45 10.83
C PRO A 49 -20.08 -13.36 10.72
N ASP A 50 -20.00 -12.33 11.57
CA ASP A 50 -20.89 -11.18 11.59
C ASP A 50 -20.58 -10.11 10.54
N HIS A 51 -19.45 -10.25 9.82
CA HIS A 51 -18.96 -9.31 8.82
C HIS A 51 -18.74 -9.94 7.43
N GLN A 52 -19.34 -11.11 7.20
CA GLN A 52 -19.25 -11.80 5.91
C GLN A 52 -19.91 -10.97 4.80
N GLY A 53 -19.17 -10.71 3.74
CA GLY A 53 -19.64 -9.89 2.61
C GLY A 53 -19.56 -8.38 2.83
N GLU A 54 -19.10 -7.91 4.00
CA GLU A 54 -18.92 -6.48 4.25
C GLU A 54 -17.62 -5.96 3.62
N PRO A 55 -17.65 -4.82 2.91
CA PRO A 55 -16.44 -4.15 2.42
C PRO A 55 -15.56 -3.66 3.57
N VAL A 56 -14.25 -3.59 3.34
CA VAL A 56 -13.27 -3.04 4.30
C VAL A 56 -12.66 -1.77 3.73
N THR A 57 -12.81 -0.65 4.43
CA THR A 57 -12.19 0.62 4.07
C THR A 57 -11.07 0.97 5.03
N PHE A 58 -9.90 1.33 4.50
CA PHE A 58 -8.73 1.69 5.32
C PHE A 58 -8.00 2.92 4.77
N ALA A 59 -7.33 3.65 5.66
CA ALA A 59 -6.47 4.76 5.28
C ALA A 59 -5.17 4.22 4.65
N VAL A 60 -4.82 4.69 3.45
CA VAL A 60 -3.62 4.22 2.74
C VAL A 60 -2.37 4.99 3.12
N HIS A 61 -2.47 6.09 3.87
CA HIS A 61 -1.35 6.94 4.22
C HIS A 61 -0.16 6.17 4.80
N ARG A 62 1.02 6.38 4.21
CA ARG A 62 2.30 5.70 4.49
C ARG A 62 2.29 4.18 4.33
N SER A 63 1.27 3.61 3.73
CA SER A 63 1.25 2.21 3.32
C SER A 63 1.76 2.04 1.91
N ALA A 64 2.07 0.81 1.52
CA ALA A 64 2.45 0.50 0.16
C ALA A 64 1.34 0.82 -0.87
N PHE A 65 0.09 1.01 -0.42
CA PHE A 65 -1.06 1.40 -1.25
C PHE A 65 -1.14 2.92 -1.53
N GLU A 66 -0.32 3.76 -0.89
CA GLU A 66 -0.31 5.21 -1.15
C GLU A 66 0.38 5.53 -2.48
N VAL A 67 -0.41 5.82 -3.52
CA VAL A 67 0.09 6.17 -4.84
C VAL A 67 0.38 7.66 -4.90
N PHE A 68 1.65 8.01 -5.13
CA PHE A 68 2.09 9.39 -5.33
C PHE A 68 1.97 9.79 -6.79
N GLY A 69 1.40 10.97 -7.04
CA GLY A 69 1.39 11.61 -8.37
C GLY A 69 2.74 12.21 -8.75
N ASP A 70 2.97 12.44 -10.04
CA ASP A 70 4.25 12.97 -10.56
C ASP A 70 4.56 14.39 -10.02
N ASP A 71 3.53 15.17 -9.71
CA ASP A 71 3.63 16.54 -9.18
C ASP A 71 3.58 16.60 -7.63
N GLU A 72 3.39 15.47 -6.97
CA GLU A 72 3.35 15.39 -5.51
C GLU A 72 4.78 15.37 -4.97
N GLY A 73 5.37 16.57 -4.89
CA GLY A 73 6.72 16.75 -4.34
C GLY A 73 6.90 16.03 -3.00
N GLY A 74 8.06 15.41 -2.79
CA GLY A 74 8.36 14.65 -1.57
C GLY A 74 9.13 13.37 -1.84
N VAL A 75 9.22 12.53 -0.82
CA VAL A 75 9.78 11.17 -0.91
C VAL A 75 8.62 10.19 -0.98
N ASP A 76 8.48 9.50 -2.10
CA ASP A 76 7.41 8.54 -2.34
C ASP A 76 7.59 7.21 -1.57
N MET A 77 6.65 6.28 -1.73
CA MET A 77 6.71 5.00 -1.01
C MET A 77 7.88 4.09 -1.43
N PHE A 78 8.36 4.18 -2.68
CA PHE A 78 9.52 3.42 -3.12
C PHE A 78 10.78 3.89 -2.41
N ALA A 79 11.00 5.21 -2.39
CA ALA A 79 12.13 5.83 -1.73
C ALA A 79 12.07 5.76 -0.20
N ARG A 80 10.88 5.53 0.38
CA ARG A 80 10.71 5.18 1.82
C ARG A 80 10.99 3.69 2.11
N GLY A 81 11.09 2.84 1.10
CA GLY A 81 11.36 1.40 1.24
C GLY A 81 10.12 0.53 1.42
N ALA A 82 8.95 0.98 0.96
CA ALA A 82 7.75 0.13 0.86
C ALA A 82 7.91 -0.98 -0.17
N PHE A 83 8.80 -0.77 -1.14
CA PHE A 83 9.23 -1.77 -2.11
C PHE A 83 10.74 -1.94 -1.98
N GLY A 84 11.20 -3.18 -2.18
CA GLY A 84 12.62 -3.50 -2.21
C GLY A 84 13.31 -2.96 -3.46
N THR A 85 14.63 -2.94 -3.42
CA THR A 85 15.51 -2.69 -4.58
C THR A 85 15.11 -3.59 -5.77
N ILE A 86 15.15 -3.03 -6.99
CA ILE A 86 14.95 -3.81 -8.21
C ILE A 86 16.22 -4.65 -8.42
N CYS A 87 16.11 -5.97 -8.32
CA CYS A 87 17.24 -6.89 -8.34
C CYS A 87 17.25 -7.69 -9.64
N GLY A 88 18.38 -7.72 -10.35
CA GLY A 88 18.57 -8.54 -11.53
C GLY A 88 18.46 -10.02 -11.21
N VAL A 89 17.83 -10.78 -12.10
CA VAL A 89 17.70 -12.23 -12.01
C VAL A 89 18.06 -12.91 -13.32
N ASP A 90 18.51 -14.16 -13.23
CA ASP A 90 18.80 -14.99 -14.39
C ASP A 90 17.55 -15.75 -14.89
N GLY A 91 17.74 -16.68 -15.83
CA GLY A 91 16.67 -17.51 -16.37
C GLY A 91 15.96 -18.37 -15.32
N GLU A 92 16.64 -18.72 -14.24
CA GLU A 92 16.16 -19.55 -13.13
C GLU A 92 15.61 -18.71 -11.95
N GLY A 93 15.63 -17.38 -12.06
CA GLY A 93 15.15 -16.47 -11.01
C GLY A 93 16.18 -16.18 -9.91
N GLN A 94 17.42 -16.65 -10.06
CA GLN A 94 18.50 -16.43 -9.11
C GLN A 94 19.12 -15.04 -9.29
N ALA A 95 19.57 -14.43 -8.19
CA ALA A 95 20.06 -13.06 -8.21
C ALA A 95 21.40 -12.94 -8.95
N THR A 96 21.50 -12.03 -9.93
CA THR A 96 22.71 -11.81 -10.74
C THR A 96 23.68 -10.79 -10.15
N GLY A 97 23.34 -10.21 -9.00
CA GLY A 97 24.09 -9.15 -8.34
C GLY A 97 23.77 -7.73 -8.85
N ARG A 98 23.13 -7.58 -10.02
CA ARG A 98 22.64 -6.28 -10.50
C ARG A 98 21.53 -5.77 -9.59
N LYS A 99 21.58 -4.48 -9.23
CA LYS A 99 20.62 -3.84 -8.34
C LYS A 99 20.39 -2.40 -8.78
N ILE A 100 19.13 -1.96 -8.78
CA ILE A 100 18.74 -0.57 -8.95
C ILE A 100 18.06 -0.12 -7.66
N SER A 101 18.76 0.73 -6.92
CA SER A 101 18.32 1.40 -5.71
C SER A 101 17.17 2.34 -6.02
N LEU A 102 16.08 2.17 -5.29
CA LEU A 102 14.94 3.09 -5.30
C LEU A 102 15.04 4.13 -4.18
N GLY A 103 16.17 4.19 -3.46
CA GLY A 103 16.36 4.98 -2.26
C GLY A 103 15.97 4.24 -0.97
N PHE A 104 16.27 4.85 0.17
CA PHE A 104 15.85 4.36 1.49
C PHE A 104 15.92 5.48 2.54
N PHE A 105 14.93 6.38 2.51
CA PHE A 105 14.90 7.57 3.35
C PHE A 105 13.94 7.41 4.53
N ARG A 106 14.45 7.77 5.70
CA ARG A 106 13.63 7.96 6.90
C ARG A 106 13.13 9.39 6.91
N VAL A 107 11.88 9.58 6.49
CA VAL A 107 11.24 10.89 6.51
C VAL A 107 10.58 11.10 7.87
N ASN A 108 10.98 12.17 8.57
CA ASN A 108 10.23 12.68 9.70
C ASN A 108 9.23 13.70 9.18
N GLU A 109 7.98 13.30 9.04
CA GLU A 109 6.93 14.12 8.44
C GLU A 109 5.96 14.57 9.53
N ILE A 110 5.72 15.88 9.53
CA ILE A 110 4.79 16.58 10.42
C ILE A 110 3.46 16.67 9.70
N MET A 111 2.38 16.20 10.36
CA MET A 111 1.03 16.34 9.82
C MET A 111 0.69 17.83 9.67
N ARG A 112 0.10 18.19 8.52
CA ARG A 112 -0.19 19.59 8.18
C ARG A 112 -1.41 20.16 8.90
N SER A 113 -2.24 19.30 9.48
CA SER A 113 -3.51 19.66 10.08
C SER A 113 -3.79 18.77 11.30
N ASP A 114 -4.40 19.37 12.32
CA ASP A 114 -4.94 18.74 13.51
C ASP A 114 -6.46 18.50 13.41
N ALA A 115 -7.08 18.80 12.26
CA ALA A 115 -8.53 18.64 12.03
C ALA A 115 -9.04 17.25 12.45
N ALA A 116 -10.20 17.17 13.11
CA ALA A 116 -10.73 15.88 13.58
C ALA A 116 -11.05 14.92 12.42
N ASP A 117 -11.45 15.47 11.26
CA ASP A 117 -11.71 14.69 10.05
C ASP A 117 -10.40 14.34 9.33
N LEU A 118 -10.13 13.05 9.23
CA LEU A 118 -8.97 12.50 8.53
C LEU A 118 -8.96 12.91 7.05
N ARG A 119 -10.12 13.11 6.42
CA ARG A 119 -10.18 13.61 5.03
C ARG A 119 -9.72 15.07 4.96
N GLU A 120 -10.08 15.90 5.94
CA GLU A 120 -9.61 17.30 6.04
C GLU A 120 -8.10 17.37 6.36
N ARG A 121 -7.52 16.32 6.94
CA ARG A 121 -6.06 16.15 7.08
C ARG A 121 -5.35 15.77 5.78
N GLY A 122 -6.09 15.48 4.71
CA GLY A 122 -5.55 15.04 3.42
C GLY A 122 -5.25 13.55 3.34
N LEU A 123 -5.79 12.73 4.25
CA LEU A 123 -5.64 11.28 4.14
C LEU A 123 -6.53 10.73 3.04
N THR A 124 -5.98 9.78 2.29
CA THR A 124 -6.68 9.01 1.28
C THR A 124 -7.04 7.62 1.81
N PHE A 125 -8.09 7.03 1.22
CA PHE A 125 -8.67 5.77 1.67
C PHE A 125 -8.89 4.84 0.48
N LEU A 126 -8.83 3.54 0.75
CA LEU A 126 -9.13 2.48 -0.22
C LEU A 126 -10.18 1.54 0.38
N THR A 127 -11.17 1.17 -0.43
CA THR A 127 -12.15 0.13 -0.09
C THR A 127 -11.77 -1.17 -0.78
N VAL A 128 -11.69 -2.26 -0.01
CA VAL A 128 -11.67 -3.63 -0.49
C VAL A 128 -13.11 -4.15 -0.48
N PRO A 129 -13.67 -4.51 -1.64
CA PRO A 129 -15.04 -5.00 -1.71
C PRO A 129 -15.26 -6.31 -0.93
N GLY A 130 -16.48 -6.49 -0.42
CA GLY A 130 -16.88 -7.67 0.35
C GLY A 130 -17.30 -8.88 -0.50
N ASP A 131 -17.47 -8.69 -1.81
CA ASP A 131 -17.92 -9.72 -2.75
C ASP A 131 -16.78 -10.61 -3.28
N GLY A 132 -15.56 -10.42 -2.76
CA GLY A 132 -14.36 -11.13 -3.17
C GLY A 132 -13.63 -10.51 -4.37
N THR A 133 -14.11 -9.38 -4.91
CA THR A 133 -13.37 -8.62 -5.91
C THR A 133 -12.16 -7.89 -5.29
N GLU A 134 -11.20 -7.52 -6.13
CA GLU A 134 -9.93 -6.94 -5.71
C GLU A 134 -9.96 -5.41 -5.77
N ALA A 135 -9.45 -4.77 -4.72
CA ALA A 135 -9.03 -3.38 -4.78
C ALA A 135 -7.60 -3.28 -5.31
N ARG A 136 -7.30 -2.23 -6.09
CA ARG A 136 -6.00 -2.06 -6.75
C ARG A 136 -5.37 -0.70 -6.45
N ALA A 137 -4.08 -0.70 -6.19
CA ALA A 137 -3.24 0.50 -6.16
C ALA A 137 -2.08 0.30 -7.14
N THR A 138 -2.05 1.08 -8.22
CA THR A 138 -1.03 0.99 -9.26
C THR A 138 -0.10 2.20 -9.22
N HIS A 139 1.16 1.95 -8.97
CA HIS A 139 2.23 2.93 -9.06
C HIS A 139 2.86 2.88 -10.44
N ARG A 140 3.00 4.04 -11.10
CA ARG A 140 3.68 4.13 -12.40
C ARG A 140 5.09 4.66 -12.21
N LEU A 141 6.08 3.83 -12.58
CA LEU A 141 7.48 4.21 -12.50
C LEU A 141 8.03 4.46 -13.89
N GLY A 142 8.10 5.74 -14.28
CA GLY A 142 8.86 6.14 -15.47
C GLY A 142 10.37 5.99 -15.25
N TRP A 143 11.14 6.03 -16.34
CA TRP A 143 12.60 5.89 -16.29
C TRP A 143 13.29 6.84 -15.32
N GLU A 144 12.90 8.12 -15.28
CA GLU A 144 13.44 9.10 -14.34
C GLU A 144 13.22 8.66 -12.89
N ARG A 145 12.01 8.19 -12.56
CA ARG A 145 11.65 7.76 -11.21
C ARG A 145 12.37 6.48 -10.78
N ILE A 146 12.57 5.52 -11.70
CA ILE A 146 13.33 4.29 -11.44
C ILE A 146 14.78 4.60 -11.04
N PHE A 147 15.42 5.55 -11.72
CA PHE A 147 16.84 5.86 -11.53
C PHE A 147 17.10 7.08 -10.63
N ARG A 148 16.05 7.73 -10.11
CA ARG A 148 16.15 8.98 -9.32
C ARG A 148 17.16 8.91 -8.15
N HIS A 149 17.30 7.73 -7.56
CA HIS A 149 18.16 7.49 -6.39
C HIS A 149 19.23 6.41 -6.66
N GLU A 150 19.41 6.03 -7.91
CA GLU A 150 20.44 5.08 -8.32
C GLU A 150 21.69 5.85 -8.74
N GLU A 151 22.84 5.50 -8.15
CA GLU A 151 24.11 6.22 -8.36
C GLU A 151 25.04 5.49 -9.34
N THR A 152 24.85 4.18 -9.54
CA THR A 152 25.79 3.31 -10.26
C THR A 152 25.31 2.86 -11.63
N LEU A 153 23.99 2.69 -11.80
CA LEU A 153 23.38 2.26 -13.05
C LEU A 153 22.51 3.36 -13.64
N SER A 154 22.41 3.35 -14.97
CA SER A 154 21.50 4.20 -15.72
C SER A 154 20.67 3.36 -16.70
N LYS A 155 19.68 3.99 -17.35
CA LYS A 155 18.92 3.37 -18.44
C LYS A 155 19.84 2.82 -19.55
N ALA A 156 20.96 3.50 -19.84
CA ALA A 156 21.89 3.11 -20.90
C ALA A 156 22.67 1.81 -20.59
N ASP A 157 22.72 1.40 -19.31
CA ASP A 157 23.41 0.18 -18.87
C ASP A 157 22.53 -1.07 -18.94
N LEU A 158 21.24 -0.89 -19.25
CA LEU A 158 20.28 -1.97 -19.41
C LEU A 158 20.33 -2.57 -20.81
N ARG A 159 20.04 -3.86 -20.92
CA ARG A 159 20.02 -4.59 -22.20
C ARG A 159 18.70 -5.34 -22.37
N PRO A 160 18.15 -5.41 -23.60
CA PRO A 160 17.01 -6.29 -23.88
C PRO A 160 17.29 -7.73 -23.42
N GLY A 161 16.30 -8.36 -22.81
CA GLY A 161 16.40 -9.70 -22.25
C GLY A 161 16.80 -9.75 -20.77
N GLU A 162 17.30 -8.66 -20.19
CA GLU A 162 17.54 -8.63 -18.75
C GLU A 162 16.24 -8.73 -17.96
N ARG A 163 16.24 -9.55 -16.91
CA ARG A 163 15.10 -9.76 -16.03
C ARG A 163 15.40 -9.17 -14.67
N PHE A 164 14.39 -8.57 -14.07
CA PHE A 164 14.49 -7.96 -12.75
C PHE A 164 13.31 -8.39 -11.89
N LYS A 165 13.57 -8.56 -10.60
CA LYS A 165 12.57 -8.81 -9.58
C LYS A 165 12.47 -7.64 -8.61
N MET A 166 11.27 -7.38 -8.13
CA MET A 166 11.00 -6.38 -7.10
C MET A 166 9.97 -6.95 -6.14
N GLY A 167 10.14 -6.70 -4.85
CA GLY A 167 9.19 -7.16 -3.84
C GLY A 167 8.61 -6.05 -2.98
N VAL A 168 7.49 -6.36 -2.33
CA VAL A 168 6.86 -5.46 -1.35
C VAL A 168 7.43 -5.73 0.04
N ASN A 169 7.70 -4.67 0.78
CA ASN A 169 8.11 -4.74 2.17
C ASN A 169 6.87 -4.91 3.05
N ASP A 170 6.75 -6.07 3.69
CA ASP A 170 5.63 -6.39 4.56
C ASP A 170 5.45 -5.39 5.72
N GLY A 171 6.52 -4.71 6.15
CA GLY A 171 6.45 -3.64 7.15
C GLY A 171 5.63 -2.42 6.70
N TYR A 172 5.37 -2.27 5.40
CA TYR A 172 4.54 -1.22 4.83
C TYR A 172 3.13 -1.71 4.43
N LEU A 173 2.81 -2.98 4.70
CA LEU A 173 1.46 -3.52 4.57
C LEU A 173 0.73 -3.37 5.91
N GLY A 174 -0.07 -2.32 6.01
CA GLY A 174 -0.77 -1.98 7.23
C GLY A 174 -1.56 -0.69 7.05
N THR A 175 -2.22 -0.27 8.13
CA THR A 175 -2.96 0.98 8.18
C THR A 175 -2.98 1.53 9.60
N SER A 176 -3.15 2.83 9.73
CA SER A 176 -3.40 3.50 11.02
C SER A 176 -4.88 3.64 11.35
N TRP A 177 -5.78 3.42 10.37
CA TRP A 177 -7.21 3.61 10.55
C TRP A 177 -7.99 2.75 9.56
N TRP A 178 -9.03 2.05 10.03
CA TRP A 178 -9.88 1.25 9.17
C TRP A 178 -11.29 1.04 9.75
N CYS A 179 -12.24 0.67 8.91
CA CYS A 179 -13.59 0.27 9.29
C CYS A 179 -14.21 -0.68 8.25
N PHE A 180 -15.39 -1.22 8.56
CA PHE A 180 -16.25 -1.86 7.56
C PHE A 180 -17.14 -0.82 6.88
N GLY A 181 -17.49 -1.07 5.62
CA GLY A 181 -18.32 -0.21 4.78
C GLY A 181 -17.59 0.25 3.52
N ASP A 182 -18.36 0.58 2.50
CA ASP A 182 -17.87 1.06 1.21
C ASP A 182 -17.86 2.59 1.12
N LEU A 183 -16.80 3.16 0.51
CA LEU A 183 -16.64 4.60 0.32
C LEU A 183 -17.74 5.21 -0.55
N GLU A 184 -18.25 4.47 -1.53
CA GLU A 184 -19.29 4.91 -2.46
C GLU A 184 -20.70 4.53 -1.98
N GLY A 185 -20.81 3.56 -1.07
CA GLY A 185 -22.02 3.11 -0.40
C GLY A 185 -22.18 3.66 1.02
N ASP A 186 -22.01 2.79 2.02
CA ASP A 186 -22.34 3.09 3.43
C ASP A 186 -21.59 4.29 4.03
N LEU A 187 -20.38 4.55 3.52
CA LEU A 187 -19.50 5.62 3.99
C LEU A 187 -19.61 6.90 3.13
N ALA A 188 -20.50 6.92 2.13
CA ALA A 188 -20.72 8.09 1.30
C ALA A 188 -21.21 9.27 2.15
N GLY A 189 -20.52 10.42 2.02
CA GLY A 189 -20.83 11.64 2.79
C GLY A 189 -20.53 11.57 4.29
N LYS A 190 -19.96 10.47 4.80
CA LYS A 190 -19.53 10.36 6.20
C LYS A 190 -18.22 11.11 6.45
N ARG A 191 -18.03 11.57 7.68
CA ARG A 191 -16.77 12.17 8.15
C ARG A 191 -15.95 11.13 8.92
N PHE A 192 -14.63 11.16 8.79
CA PHE A 192 -13.78 10.07 9.28
C PHE A 192 -13.00 10.57 10.49
N HIS A 193 -13.40 10.16 11.69
CA HIS A 193 -12.77 10.67 12.91
C HIS A 193 -11.44 9.96 13.16
N GLN A 194 -10.43 10.69 13.68
CA GLN A 194 -9.12 10.11 13.98
C GLN A 194 -9.14 9.01 15.06
N TRP A 195 -10.10 9.08 15.99
CA TRP A 195 -10.23 8.12 17.08
C TRP A 195 -10.44 6.71 16.54
N THR A 196 -9.72 5.74 17.11
CA THR A 196 -9.92 4.31 16.84
C THR A 196 -10.19 3.56 18.14
N THR A 197 -10.70 2.33 18.07
CA THR A 197 -10.86 1.48 19.25
C THR A 197 -9.54 0.98 19.86
N ASP A 198 -8.40 1.57 19.49
CA ASP A 198 -7.13 1.29 20.14
C ASP A 198 -7.10 1.86 21.57
N THR A 199 -6.10 1.43 22.34
CA THR A 199 -5.93 1.85 23.73
C THR A 199 -5.10 3.13 23.87
N PHE A 200 -4.78 3.83 22.78
CA PHE A 200 -3.86 4.96 22.77
C PHE A 200 -4.59 6.30 22.80
N GLY A 201 -4.88 6.75 24.02
CA GLY A 201 -4.71 8.15 24.43
C GLY A 201 -5.84 9.14 24.13
N GLU A 202 -6.74 8.88 23.19
CA GLU A 202 -7.87 9.79 22.93
C GLU A 202 -9.17 9.28 23.55
N GLU A 203 -9.90 10.19 24.21
CA GLU A 203 -11.22 9.89 24.74
C GLU A 203 -12.18 9.58 23.58
N LYS A 204 -12.93 8.48 23.70
CA LYS A 204 -13.93 8.13 22.69
C LYS A 204 -14.95 9.27 22.61
N PRO A 205 -15.20 9.84 21.41
CA PRO A 205 -16.29 10.79 21.24
C PRO A 205 -17.62 10.17 21.68
N ASP A 206 -18.47 10.96 22.33
CA ASP A 206 -19.79 10.48 22.75
C ASP A 206 -20.70 10.15 21.56
N ASP A 207 -21.70 9.32 21.80
CA ASP A 207 -22.54 8.78 20.74
C ASP A 207 -23.45 9.87 20.11
N GLU A 208 -23.74 10.95 20.83
CA GLU A 208 -24.52 12.10 20.31
C GLU A 208 -23.70 12.87 19.29
N PHE A 209 -22.44 13.20 19.62
CA PHE A 209 -21.48 13.80 18.72
C PHE A 209 -21.30 12.98 17.43
N VAL A 210 -21.12 11.66 17.58
CA VAL A 210 -20.93 10.76 16.42
C VAL A 210 -22.16 10.79 15.50
N ARG A 211 -23.36 10.67 16.08
CA ARG A 211 -24.62 10.65 15.35
C ARG A 211 -24.89 11.98 14.64
N GLU A 212 -24.73 13.10 15.32
CA GLU A 212 -25.06 14.43 14.79
C GLU A 212 -24.05 14.92 13.76
N GLY A 213 -22.77 14.61 13.97
CA GLY A 213 -21.70 14.97 13.04
C GLY A 213 -21.53 14.01 11.86
N ASN A 214 -22.34 12.96 11.77
CA ASN A 214 -22.28 11.93 10.72
C ASN A 214 -20.88 11.26 10.64
N TRP A 215 -20.30 10.98 11.81
CA TRP A 215 -18.94 10.47 11.95
C TRP A 215 -18.86 8.94 11.85
N VAL A 216 -17.75 8.46 11.30
CA VAL A 216 -17.30 7.07 11.34
C VAL A 216 -16.05 7.00 12.19
N LEU A 217 -16.05 6.08 13.15
CA LEU A 217 -14.92 5.81 14.03
C LEU A 217 -14.09 4.66 13.47
N GLY A 218 -12.78 4.71 13.68
CA GLY A 218 -11.88 3.64 13.28
C GLY A 218 -11.93 2.45 14.24
N ARG A 219 -11.50 1.29 13.75
CA ARG A 219 -11.21 0.11 14.56
C ARG A 219 -9.71 0.03 14.83
N ASP A 220 -9.35 -0.60 15.94
CA ASP A 220 -7.96 -0.87 16.29
C ASP A 220 -7.28 -1.66 15.14
N PRO A 221 -6.15 -1.18 14.58
CA PRO A 221 -5.43 -1.86 13.52
C PRO A 221 -5.04 -3.31 13.84
N LYS A 222 -4.96 -3.71 15.12
CA LYS A 222 -4.66 -5.10 15.51
C LYS A 222 -5.73 -6.10 15.08
N PHE A 223 -6.95 -5.64 14.80
CA PHE A 223 -8.07 -6.48 14.39
C PHE A 223 -8.14 -6.69 12.87
N LEU A 224 -7.28 -6.02 12.10
CA LEU A 224 -7.13 -6.21 10.67
C LEU A 224 -5.80 -6.91 10.39
N HIS A 225 -5.87 -8.16 9.91
CA HIS A 225 -4.68 -8.92 9.57
C HIS A 225 -4.31 -8.73 8.09
N TRP A 226 -3.01 -8.73 7.81
CA TRP A 226 -2.47 -8.57 6.46
C TRP A 226 -1.60 -9.77 6.15
N THR A 227 -1.90 -10.45 5.04
CA THR A 227 -1.10 -11.54 4.52
C THR A 227 -0.63 -11.20 3.11
N VAL A 228 0.57 -11.67 2.77
CA VAL A 228 1.00 -11.72 1.37
C VAL A 228 0.79 -13.14 0.88
N HIS A 229 0.25 -13.30 -0.31
CA HIS A 229 0.01 -14.62 -0.89
C HIS A 229 1.29 -15.47 -0.86
N LYS A 230 1.18 -16.74 -0.44
CA LYS A 230 2.29 -17.55 0.11
C LYS A 230 3.20 -18.21 -0.93
N ASP A 231 2.82 -18.26 -2.20
CA ASP A 231 3.57 -18.98 -3.23
C ASP A 231 4.63 -18.07 -3.87
N ASP A 232 5.76 -17.82 -3.20
CA ASP A 232 6.95 -17.07 -3.70
C ASP A 232 6.71 -15.63 -4.25
N GLU A 233 5.46 -15.16 -4.22
CA GLU A 233 4.93 -13.94 -4.88
C GLU A 233 5.11 -12.64 -4.10
N ARG A 234 5.95 -12.63 -3.06
CA ARG A 234 6.40 -11.33 -2.50
C ARG A 234 7.14 -10.50 -3.52
N CYS A 235 7.61 -11.12 -4.60
CA CYS A 235 8.29 -10.48 -5.69
C CYS A 235 7.56 -10.70 -7.01
N SER A 236 7.56 -9.68 -7.86
CA SER A 236 7.16 -9.79 -9.26
C SER A 236 8.37 -9.63 -10.17
N ILE A 237 8.37 -10.32 -11.31
CA ILE A 237 9.46 -10.29 -12.30
C ILE A 237 8.97 -9.59 -13.56
N PHE A 238 9.79 -8.69 -14.08
CA PHE A 238 9.61 -8.07 -15.39
C PHE A 238 10.89 -8.19 -16.23
N GLN A 239 10.74 -8.00 -17.54
CA GLN A 239 11.85 -8.08 -18.49
C GLN A 239 12.05 -6.76 -19.23
N ILE A 240 13.30 -6.38 -19.44
CA ILE A 240 13.66 -5.28 -20.32
C ILE A 240 13.48 -5.73 -21.77
N VAL A 241 12.73 -4.97 -22.54
CA VAL A 241 12.51 -5.20 -23.98
C VAL A 241 13.03 -4.03 -24.79
N GLU A 242 13.17 -4.24 -26.10
CA GLU A 242 13.54 -3.18 -27.02
C GLU A 242 12.48 -2.09 -27.06
#